data_AF-A0A951JLV8-F1
#
_entry.id   AF-A0A951JLV8-F1
#
_cell.length_a   1.000
_cell.length_b   1.000
_cell.length_c   1.000
_cell.angle_alpha   90.00
_cell.angle_beta   90.00
_cell.angle_gamma   90.00
#
_symmetry.space_group_name_H-M   'P 1'
#
loop_
_entity.id
_entity.type
_entity.pdbx_description
1 polymer ?
#
loop_
_entity_poly.entity_id
_entity_poly.type
_entity_poly.pdbx_seq_one_letter_code
_entity_poly.pdbx_strand_id
1 'polypeptide(L)' 'MNYTAVIQQRDQWWIGWIAEVPGVNSQGRTRAELIENLQSALEEALEMNRADALAAAQGSPYEKINVSLAA' A
#
# COMPACT_ATOMS: atom_id res chain seq x y z
N MET A 1 7.07 -9.85 -1.77
CA MET A 1 5.63 -9.69 -1.45
C MET A 1 4.91 -9.33 -2.74
N ASN A 2 3.73 -9.90 -2.95
CA ASN A 2 2.82 -9.47 -4.01
C ASN A 2 1.63 -8.78 -3.33
N TYR A 3 1.17 -7.68 -3.92
CA TYR A 3 -0.01 -6.95 -3.50
C TYR A 3 -1.07 -7.03 -4.58
N THR A 4 -2.33 -7.00 -4.19
CA THR A 4 -3.46 -7.15 -5.09
C THR A 4 -4.13 -5.80 -5.31
N ALA A 5 -4.06 -5.29 -6.54
CA ALA A 5 -4.83 -4.12 -6.93
C ALA A 5 -6.24 -4.54 -7.39
N VAL A 6 -7.28 -4.04 -6.72
CA VAL A 6 -8.66 -4.09 -7.20
C VAL A 6 -8.88 -2.85 -8.06
N ILE A 7 -9.23 -3.05 -9.33
CA ILE A 7 -9.31 -1.97 -10.32
C ILE A 7 -10.70 -1.95 -10.96
N GLN A 8 -11.26 -0.76 -11.10
CA GLN A 8 -12.53 -0.51 -11.79
C GLN A 8 -12.39 0.67 -12.76
N GLN A 9 -12.97 0.55 -13.96
CA GLN A 9 -13.15 1.70 -14.85
C GLN A 9 -14.53 2.33 -14.58
N ARG A 10 -14.56 3.66 -14.37
CA ARG A 10 -15.78 4.47 -14.23
C ARG A 10 -15.68 5.67 -15.15
N ASP A 11 -16.59 5.77 -16.11
CA ASP A 11 -16.60 6.80 -17.16
C ASP A 11 -15.21 6.91 -17.83
N GLN A 12 -14.58 8.09 -17.72
CA GLN A 12 -13.26 8.40 -18.28
C GLN A 12 -12.11 8.17 -17.30
N TRP A 13 -12.34 7.45 -16.20
CA TRP A 13 -11.37 7.24 -15.14
C TRP A 13 -11.19 5.75 -14.81
N TRP A 14 -9.97 5.41 -14.46
CA TRP A 14 -9.61 4.19 -13.79
C TRP A 14 -9.44 4.50 -12.30
N ILE A 15 -10.04 3.71 -11.44
CA ILE A 15 -9.99 3.85 -9.98
C ILE A 15 -9.54 2.51 -9.41
N GLY A 16 -8.69 2.54 -8.39
CA GLY A 16 -8.25 1.31 -7.76
C GLY A 16 -7.83 1.45 -6.32
N TRP A 17 -7.67 0.29 -5.68
CA TRP A 17 -7.32 0.11 -4.27
C TRP A 17 -6.32 -1.04 -4.13
N ILE A 18 -5.39 -0.95 -3.17
CA ILE A 18 -4.58 -2.10 -2.77
C ILE A 18 -5.32 -2.87 -1.68
N ALA A 19 -5.70 -4.11 -1.96
CA ALA A 19 -6.60 -4.89 -1.11
C ALA A 19 -6.02 -5.14 0.29
N GLU A 20 -4.70 -5.35 0.38
CA GLU A 20 -4.02 -5.67 1.63
C GLU A 20 -3.67 -4.44 2.48
N VAL A 21 -3.77 -3.22 1.94
CA VAL A 21 -3.37 -2.00 2.63
C VAL A 21 -4.53 -0.98 2.63
N PRO A 22 -5.32 -0.93 3.72
CA PRO A 22 -6.43 0.01 3.84
C PRO A 22 -5.98 1.46 3.64
N GLY A 23 -6.78 2.22 2.88
CA GLY A 23 -6.49 3.63 2.60
C GLY A 23 -5.52 3.87 1.44
N VAL A 24 -4.92 2.83 0.85
CA VAL A 24 -4.13 2.97 -0.37
C VAL A 24 -5.04 2.83 -1.58
N ASN A 25 -5.37 3.96 -2.18
CA ASN A 25 -6.20 4.06 -3.36
C ASN A 25 -5.75 5.21 -4.27
N SER A 26 -6.05 5.11 -5.55
CA SER A 26 -5.77 6.18 -6.49
C SER A 26 -6.67 6.11 -7.72
N GLN A 27 -6.49 7.07 -8.63
CA GLN A 27 -7.16 7.12 -9.93
C GLN A 27 -6.19 7.54 -11.05
N GLY A 28 -6.52 7.21 -12.29
CA GLY A 28 -5.78 7.61 -13.49
C GLY A 28 -6.70 7.73 -14.71
N ARG A 29 -6.30 8.51 -15.72
CA ARG A 29 -7.00 8.57 -17.02
C ARG A 29 -6.79 7.32 -17.83
N THR A 30 -5.68 6.61 -17.60
CA THR A 30 -5.39 5.30 -18.19
C THR A 30 -5.18 4.25 -17.12
N ARG A 31 -5.31 2.96 -17.50
CA ARG A 31 -5.01 1.84 -16.60
C ARG A 31 -3.53 1.84 -16.16
N ALA A 32 -2.62 2.22 -17.07
CA ALA A 32 -1.19 2.30 -16.76
C ALA A 32 -0.91 3.38 -15.71
N GLU A 33 -1.46 4.58 -15.92
CA GLU A 33 -1.35 5.69 -14.97
C GLU A 33 -1.93 5.33 -13.59
N LEU A 34 -3.09 4.65 -13.54
CA LEU A 34 -3.63 4.16 -12.27
C LEU A 34 -2.62 3.23 -11.55
N ILE A 35 -1.97 2.32 -12.29
CA ILE A 35 -1.03 1.37 -11.71
C ILE A 35 0.21 2.10 -11.17
N GLU A 36 0.76 3.04 -11.92
CA GLU A 36 1.88 3.88 -11.47
C GLU A 36 1.51 4.66 -10.20
N ASN A 37 0.32 5.29 -10.20
CA ASN A 37 -0.15 6.04 -9.04
C ASN A 37 -0.39 5.14 -7.81
N LEU A 38 -0.93 3.93 -8.00
CA LEU A 38 -1.12 2.96 -6.92
C LEU A 38 0.22 2.47 -6.35
N GLN A 39 1.24 2.30 -7.20
CA GLN A 39 2.59 1.91 -6.76
C GLN A 39 3.23 2.99 -5.88
N SER A 40 3.15 4.27 -6.30
CA SER A 40 3.64 5.40 -5.49
C SER A 40 2.91 5.47 -4.15
N ALA A 41 1.57 5.44 -4.17
CA ALA A 41 0.77 5.51 -2.94
C ALA A 41 1.04 4.32 -2.00
N LEU A 42 1.28 3.12 -2.53
CA LEU A 42 1.64 1.95 -1.74
C LEU A 42 3.02 2.10 -1.10
N GLU A 43 4.02 2.60 -1.84
CA GLU A 43 5.36 2.83 -1.32
C GLU A 43 5.34 3.83 -0.15
N GLU A 44 4.65 4.96 -0.35
CA GLU A 44 4.48 5.99 0.68
C GLU A 44 3.78 5.45 1.93
N ALA A 45 2.67 4.73 1.76
CA ALA A 45 1.92 4.17 2.88
C ALA A 45 2.72 3.12 3.66
N LEU A 46 3.48 2.26 2.97
CA LEU A 46 4.33 1.27 3.64
C LEU A 46 5.46 1.95 4.43
N GLU A 47 6.04 3.02 3.90
CA GLU A 47 7.08 3.77 4.61
C GLU A 47 6.53 4.49 5.83
N MET A 48 5.38 5.15 5.71
CA MET A 48 4.68 5.77 6.85
C MET A 48 4.35 4.74 7.94
N ASN A 49 3.79 3.59 7.56
CA ASN A 49 3.44 2.53 8.52
C ASN A 49 4.68 2.00 9.27
N ARG A 50 5.82 1.87 8.59
CA ARG A 50 7.09 1.47 9.23
C ARG A 50 7.58 2.54 10.20
N ALA A 51 7.54 3.82 9.78
CA ALA A 51 7.96 4.93 10.63
C ALA A 51 7.10 5.01 11.90
N ASP A 52 5.77 4.90 11.76
CA ASP A 52 4.83 4.91 12.88
C ASP A 52 5.05 3.73 13.84
N ALA A 53 5.27 2.51 13.30
CA ALA A 53 5.57 1.34 14.13
C ALA A 53 6.87 1.51 14.93
N LEU A 54 7.91 2.11 14.31
CA LEU A 54 9.16 2.42 15.00
C LEU A 54 8.98 3.51 16.05
N ALA A 55 8.20 4.55 15.74
CA ALA A 55 7.87 5.62 16.67
C ALA A 55 7.13 5.08 17.90
N ALA A 56 6.17 4.17 17.70
CA ALA A 56 5.42 3.54 18.78
C ALA A 56 6.28 2.65 19.70
N ALA A 57 7.35 2.05 19.17
CA ALA A 57 8.29 1.23 19.94
C ALA A 57 9.37 2.06 20.66
N GLN A 58 9.45 3.37 20.42
CA GLN A 58 10.47 4.22 21.07
C GLN A 58 10.34 4.18 22.59
N GLY A 59 11.49 4.21 23.27
CA GLY A 59 11.57 4.20 24.74
C GLY A 59 11.63 2.80 25.35
N SER A 60 11.68 1.73 24.55
CA SER A 60 11.96 0.37 25.02
C SER A 60 12.78 -0.42 23.99
N PRO A 61 13.60 -1.40 24.40
CA PRO A 61 14.24 -2.32 23.47
C PRO A 61 13.20 -3.07 22.64
N TYR A 62 13.48 -3.27 21.36
CA TYR A 62 12.63 -4.03 20.44
C TYR A 62 13.46 -4.92 19.51
N GLU A 63 12.84 -5.96 18.97
CA GLU A 63 13.40 -6.84 17.93
C GLU A 63 12.58 -6.72 16.65
N LYS A 64 13.23 -6.92 15.50
CA LYS A 64 12.56 -7.02 14.18
C LYS A 64 12.72 -8.44 13.66
N ILE A 65 11.61 -9.10 13.41
CA ILE A 65 11.57 -10.42 12.76
C ILE A 65 10.67 -10.36 11.52
N ASN A 66 10.97 -11.21 10.53
CA ASN A 66 10.07 -11.40 9.39
C ASN A 66 9.00 -12.42 9.77
N VAL A 67 7.73 -12.09 9.50
CA VAL A 67 6.59 -12.98 9.69
C VAL A 67 5.98 -13.29 8.32
N SER A 68 5.77 -14.57 8.02
CA SER A 68 5.07 -15.02 6.82
C SER A 68 3.79 -15.78 7.18
N LEU A 69 2.76 -15.68 6.35
CA LEU A 69 1.58 -16.52 6.46
C LEU A 69 1.97 -17.97 6.13
N ALA A 70 1.38 -18.93 6.84
CA ALA A 70 1.48 -20.34 6.46
C ALA A 70 0.78 -20.53 5.10
N ALA A 71 1.43 -21.28 4.22
CA ALA A 71 0.91 -21.61 2.89
C ALA A 71 -0.37 -22.46 2.95
#